data_AF-A0A427V4G0-F1
#
_entry.id   AF-A0A427V4G0-F1
#
_cell.length_a   1.000
_cell.length_b   1.000
_cell.length_c   1.000
_cell.angle_alpha   90.00
_cell.angle_beta   90.00
_cell.angle_gamma   90.00
#
_symmetry.space_group_name_H-M   'P 1'
#
loop_
_entity.id
_entity.type
_entity.pdbx_description
1 polymer ?
#
loop_
_entity_poly.entity_id
_entity_poly.type
_entity_poly.pdbx_seq_one_letter_code
_entity_poly.pdbx_strand_id
1 'polypeptide(L)'
;MNAMVKVQNIMQAVDWSKHSLEEWLYQFGAWMNSVSGVCGNSVNPIAVAMDQAVVKQKIAKLTEQQKKEIIAAHFLDSEKPKLTRSNITCLIDDNEARAVQRLILDMQGQSEIMDEWMDAIICRYFYGNSWSQMVTEERSKHAAEQDVKCGLAALHCRYKFIEYK
;
A
#
# COMPACT_ATOMS: atom_id res chain seq x y z
N MET A 1 42.36 5.76 10.19
CA MET A 1 41.44 5.96 9.04
C MET A 1 40.03 5.80 9.56
N ASN A 2 39.31 6.89 9.76
CA ASN A 2 37.90 6.83 10.13
C ASN A 2 37.12 6.57 8.84
N ALA A 3 36.60 5.36 8.68
CA ALA A 3 35.69 5.03 7.60
C ALA A 3 34.46 5.94 7.76
N MET A 4 34.31 6.89 6.84
CA MET A 4 33.08 7.65 6.68
C MET A 4 31.99 6.64 6.28
N VAL A 5 31.22 6.16 7.25
CA VAL A 5 30.05 5.33 7.00
C VAL A 5 29.11 6.17 6.16
N LYS A 6 29.08 5.90 4.86
CA LYS A 6 28.16 6.54 3.93
C LYS A 6 26.76 6.18 4.43
N VAL A 7 25.99 7.16 4.89
CA VAL A 7 24.59 6.96 5.29
C VAL A 7 23.87 6.45 4.04
N GLN A 8 23.72 5.14 3.92
CA GLN A 8 22.99 4.53 2.82
C GLN A 8 21.51 4.82 3.03
N ASN A 9 20.88 5.44 2.04
CA ASN A 9 19.43 5.58 2.04
C ASN A 9 18.84 4.16 1.97
N ILE A 10 17.75 3.90 2.69
CA ILE A 10 17.13 2.56 2.78
C ILE A 10 16.84 1.95 1.40
N MET A 11 16.51 2.78 0.41
CA MET A 11 16.30 2.38 -0.99
C MET A 11 17.55 1.79 -1.67
N GLN A 12 18.75 2.14 -1.20
CA GLN A 12 20.03 1.66 -1.72
C GLN A 12 20.54 0.40 -1.00
N ALA A 13 20.02 0.12 0.19
CA ALA A 13 20.44 -1.03 1.00
C ALA A 13 19.64 -2.29 0.66
N VAL A 14 18.47 -2.15 0.04
CA VAL A 14 17.61 -3.27 -0.36
C VAL A 14 18.12 -3.91 -1.66
N ASP A 15 18.22 -5.24 -1.66
CA ASP A 15 18.48 -6.03 -2.86
C ASP A 15 17.20 -6.21 -3.67
N TRP A 16 16.93 -5.25 -4.56
CA TRP A 16 15.74 -5.26 -5.42
C TRP A 16 15.69 -6.40 -6.44
N SER A 17 16.77 -7.16 -6.62
CA SER A 17 16.80 -8.34 -7.50
C SER A 17 16.13 -9.58 -6.89
N LYS A 18 15.87 -9.57 -5.58
CA LYS A 18 15.25 -10.67 -4.83
C LYS A 18 13.84 -11.03 -5.31
N HIS A 19 13.06 -10.04 -5.75
CA HIS A 19 11.67 -10.20 -6.16
C HIS A 19 11.34 -9.30 -7.36
N SER A 20 10.37 -9.71 -8.18
CA SER A 20 9.73 -8.82 -9.15
C SER A 20 8.87 -7.76 -8.45
N LEU A 21 8.49 -6.69 -9.16
CA LEU A 21 7.69 -5.60 -8.63
C LEU A 21 6.40 -6.08 -7.96
N GLU A 22 5.65 -6.96 -8.63
CA GLU A 22 4.41 -7.51 -8.06
C GLU A 22 4.67 -8.37 -6.84
N GLU A 23 5.74 -9.18 -6.86
CA GLU A 23 6.13 -10.01 -5.72
C GLU A 23 6.54 -9.14 -4.52
N TRP A 24 7.26 -8.04 -4.71
CA TRP A 24 7.56 -7.07 -3.65
C TRP A 24 6.28 -6.52 -3.01
N LEU A 25 5.27 -6.17 -3.83
CA LEU A 25 3.99 -5.66 -3.33
C LEU A 25 3.21 -6.73 -2.56
N TYR A 26 3.19 -7.98 -3.04
CA TYR A 26 2.57 -9.10 -2.32
C TYR A 26 3.31 -9.43 -1.01
N GLN A 27 4.64 -9.40 -1.02
CA GLN A 27 5.46 -9.62 0.17
C GLN A 27 5.21 -8.54 1.23
N PHE A 28 4.96 -7.30 0.82
CA PHE A 28 4.55 -6.24 1.74
C PHE A 28 3.18 -6.52 2.39
N GLY A 29 2.19 -6.99 1.62
CA GLY A 29 0.90 -7.43 2.18
C GLY A 29 1.04 -8.62 3.14
N ALA A 30 1.93 -9.58 2.83
CA ALA A 30 2.25 -10.69 3.72
C ALA A 30 2.97 -10.22 5.00
N TRP A 31 3.85 -9.22 4.90
CA TRP A 31 4.50 -8.58 6.04
C TRP A 31 3.50 -7.83 6.92
N MET A 32 2.56 -7.06 6.32
CA MET A 32 1.47 -6.43 7.09
C MET A 32 0.66 -7.46 7.88
N ASN A 33 0.41 -8.64 7.29
CA ASN A 33 -0.26 -9.75 7.96
C ASN A 33 0.56 -10.31 9.12
N SER A 34 1.88 -10.44 8.98
CA SER A 34 2.75 -11.00 10.03
C SER A 34 2.93 -10.05 11.22
N VAL A 35 2.86 -8.74 10.99
CA VAL A 35 3.01 -7.71 12.03
C VAL A 35 1.68 -7.17 12.57
N SER A 36 0.56 -7.77 12.14
CA SER A 36 -0.77 -7.51 12.69
C SER A 36 -0.98 -8.27 14.00
N GLY A 37 -1.55 -7.60 15.01
CA GLY A 37 -1.83 -8.19 16.31
C GLY A 37 -2.94 -9.25 16.26
N VAL A 38 -3.19 -9.90 17.41
CA VAL A 38 -4.15 -11.03 17.57
C VAL A 38 -5.56 -10.71 17.05
N CYS A 39 -5.95 -9.43 17.01
CA CYS A 39 -7.27 -8.97 16.55
C CYS A 39 -7.27 -8.39 15.12
N GLY A 40 -6.20 -8.56 14.34
CA GLY A 40 -6.09 -8.01 12.98
C GLY A 40 -5.81 -6.51 12.90
N ASN A 41 -5.58 -5.87 14.06
CA ASN A 41 -5.13 -4.48 14.13
C ASN A 41 -3.62 -4.40 13.88
N SER A 42 -3.21 -3.50 12.99
CA SER A 42 -1.80 -3.15 12.78
C SER A 42 -1.19 -2.65 14.09
N VAL A 43 -0.15 -3.34 14.57
CA VAL A 43 0.61 -2.93 15.77
C VAL A 43 1.93 -2.27 15.38
N ASN A 44 2.48 -2.63 14.21
CA ASN A 44 3.71 -2.04 13.70
C ASN A 44 3.48 -0.59 13.23
N PRO A 45 4.33 0.38 13.64
CA PRO A 45 4.17 1.79 13.25
C PRO A 45 4.10 2.04 11.74
N ILE A 46 4.80 1.23 10.93
CA ILE A 46 4.77 1.34 9.46
C ILE A 46 3.40 0.92 8.92
N ALA A 47 2.85 -0.19 9.43
CA ALA A 47 1.52 -0.67 9.04
C ALA A 47 0.43 0.29 9.52
N VAL A 48 0.55 0.84 10.74
CA VAL A 48 -0.36 1.87 11.27
C VAL A 48 -0.34 3.13 10.40
N ALA A 49 0.84 3.58 9.97
CA ALA A 49 0.96 4.74 9.08
C ALA A 49 0.29 4.49 7.71
N MET A 50 0.40 3.27 7.17
CA MET A 50 -0.32 2.89 5.94
C MET A 50 -1.83 2.91 6.15
N ASP A 51 -2.34 2.29 7.22
CA ASP A 51 -3.77 2.31 7.55
C ASP A 51 -4.30 3.74 7.68
N GLN A 52 -3.55 4.62 8.36
CA GLN A 52 -3.91 6.03 8.51
C GLN A 52 -3.91 6.78 7.18
N ALA A 53 -2.94 6.52 6.29
CA ALA A 53 -2.88 7.13 4.98
C ALA A 53 -4.10 6.76 4.12
N VAL A 54 -4.49 5.47 4.14
CA VAL A 54 -5.67 4.97 3.42
C VAL A 54 -6.96 5.60 3.96
N VAL A 55 -7.13 5.65 5.28
CA VAL A 55 -8.29 6.29 5.90
C VAL A 55 -8.36 7.78 5.54
N LYS A 56 -7.23 8.48 5.61
CA LYS A 56 -7.15 9.91 5.25
C LYS A 56 -7.53 10.14 3.79
N GLN A 57 -7.07 9.28 2.87
CA GLN A 57 -7.41 9.38 1.46
C GLN A 57 -8.92 9.17 1.21
N LYS A 58 -9.54 8.19 1.88
CA LYS A 58 -11.00 7.98 1.79
C LYS A 58 -11.78 9.19 2.31
N ILE A 59 -11.40 9.73 3.48
CA ILE A 59 -12.03 10.94 4.06
C ILE A 59 -11.91 12.13 3.11
N ALA A 60 -10.78 12.28 2.42
CA ALA A 60 -10.58 13.37 1.47
C ALA A 60 -11.57 13.32 0.28
N LYS A 61 -11.96 12.11 -0.15
CA LYS A 61 -12.92 11.89 -1.26
C LYS A 61 -14.39 12.08 -0.88
N LEU A 62 -14.70 12.16 0.41
CA LEU A 62 -16.08 12.31 0.88
C LEU A 62 -16.56 13.77 0.77
N THR A 63 -17.86 13.94 0.54
CA THR A 63 -18.50 15.27 0.54
C THR A 63 -18.51 15.89 1.93
N GLU A 64 -18.62 17.22 2.03
CA GLU A 64 -18.67 17.92 3.33
C GLU A 64 -19.83 17.46 4.23
N GLN A 65 -20.91 16.97 3.64
CA GLN A 65 -22.06 16.43 4.39
C GLN A 65 -21.75 15.03 4.94
N GLN A 66 -21.13 14.16 4.14
CA GLN A 66 -20.64 12.85 4.59
C GLN A 66 -19.52 12.98 5.63
N LYS A 67 -18.61 13.95 5.49
CA LYS A 67 -17.57 14.24 6.50
C LYS A 67 -18.18 14.61 7.85
N LYS A 68 -19.26 15.39 7.87
CA LYS A 68 -19.99 15.75 9.11
C LYS A 68 -20.68 14.55 9.75
N GLU A 69 -21.23 13.64 8.96
CA GLU A 69 -21.81 12.37 9.43
C GLU A 69 -20.72 11.42 9.97
N ILE A 70 -19.53 11.40 9.35
CA ILE A 70 -18.40 10.56 9.76
C ILE A 70 -17.69 11.10 11.01
N ILE A 71 -17.61 12.41 11.22
CA ILE A 71 -17.14 12.98 12.50
C ILE A 71 -18.03 12.49 13.66
N ALA A 72 -19.33 12.28 13.42
CA ALA A 72 -20.22 11.64 14.39
C ALA A 72 -20.00 10.11 14.49
N ALA A 73 -19.57 9.45 13.41
CA ALA A 73 -19.22 8.03 13.37
C ALA A 73 -17.76 7.71 13.74
N HIS A 74 -16.94 8.71 14.07
CA HIS A 74 -15.49 8.62 14.34
C HIS A 74 -15.11 7.69 15.53
N PHE A 75 -16.10 7.06 16.16
CA PHE A 75 -15.97 6.02 17.18
C PHE A 75 -16.14 4.58 16.67
N LEU A 76 -16.49 4.36 15.40
CA LEU A 76 -16.75 3.02 14.88
C LEU A 76 -15.68 2.60 13.87
N ASP A 77 -15.06 1.47 14.19
CA ASP A 77 -13.98 0.71 13.56
C ASP A 77 -14.23 0.31 12.07
N SER A 78 -15.18 0.94 11.39
CA SER A 78 -15.84 0.43 10.18
C SER A 78 -15.19 0.79 8.84
N GLU A 79 -14.17 1.65 8.79
CA GLU A 79 -13.63 2.14 7.51
C GLU A 79 -12.27 1.58 7.08
N LYS A 80 -11.56 0.90 7.98
CA LYS A 80 -10.29 0.25 7.64
C LYS A 80 -10.55 -0.91 6.69
N PRO A 81 -9.86 -0.99 5.54
CA PRO A 81 -9.91 -2.20 4.72
C PRO A 81 -9.49 -3.39 5.59
N LYS A 82 -10.32 -4.43 5.68
CA LYS A 82 -9.96 -5.63 6.42
C LYS A 82 -8.84 -6.32 5.67
N LEU A 83 -7.68 -6.44 6.31
CA LEU A 83 -6.57 -7.19 5.77
C LEU A 83 -7.00 -8.64 5.56
N THR A 84 -7.01 -9.08 4.31
CA THR A 84 -7.26 -10.48 3.98
C THR A 84 -5.99 -11.26 4.26
N ARG A 85 -6.08 -12.29 5.09
CA ARG A 85 -4.91 -13.13 5.40
C ARG A 85 -4.40 -13.78 4.12
N SER A 86 -3.17 -13.45 3.74
CA SER A 86 -2.50 -14.06 2.60
C SER A 86 -1.94 -15.43 3.00
N ASN A 87 -2.08 -16.44 2.13
CA ASN A 87 -1.35 -17.70 2.25
C ASN A 87 0.13 -17.59 1.83
N ILE A 88 0.60 -16.38 1.55
CA ILE A 88 1.97 -16.08 1.14
C ILE A 88 2.85 -16.00 2.39
N THR A 89 3.93 -16.77 2.43
CA THR A 89 4.96 -16.65 3.48
C THR A 89 5.68 -15.32 3.32
N CYS A 90 5.72 -14.52 4.39
CA CYS A 90 6.50 -13.28 4.45
C CYS A 90 8.00 -13.59 4.43
N LEU A 91 8.70 -13.06 3.43
CA LEU A 91 10.14 -13.22 3.22
C LEU A 91 10.90 -11.90 3.35
N ILE A 92 10.20 -10.81 3.68
CA ILE A 92 10.80 -9.48 3.80
C ILE A 92 10.92 -9.04 5.26
N ASP A 93 11.97 -8.27 5.55
CA ASP A 93 12.18 -7.64 6.85
C ASP A 93 11.57 -6.22 6.94
N ASP A 94 11.66 -5.60 8.12
CA ASP A 94 11.10 -4.26 8.37
C ASP A 94 11.77 -3.15 7.54
N ASN A 95 13.03 -3.31 7.15
CA ASN A 95 13.74 -2.33 6.32
C ASN A 95 13.32 -2.45 4.86
N GLU A 96 13.23 -3.68 4.36
CA GLU A 96 12.67 -3.99 3.04
C GLU A 96 11.22 -3.52 2.94
N ALA A 97 10.40 -3.77 3.97
CA ALA A 97 9.03 -3.28 4.04
C ALA A 97 8.98 -1.75 4.02
N ARG A 98 9.82 -1.05 4.79
CA ARG A 98 9.90 0.41 4.77
C ARG A 98 10.32 0.96 3.40
N ALA A 99 11.18 0.24 2.67
CA ALA A 99 11.55 0.61 1.32
C ALA A 99 10.37 0.44 0.34
N VAL A 100 9.61 -0.66 0.43
CA VAL A 100 8.40 -0.86 -0.39
C VAL A 100 7.33 0.19 -0.08
N GLN A 101 7.14 0.54 1.20
CA GLN A 101 6.26 1.65 1.60
C GLN A 101 6.68 2.96 0.91
N ARG A 102 7.99 3.23 0.86
CA ARG A 102 8.52 4.44 0.23
C ARG A 102 8.19 4.51 -1.26
N LEU A 103 8.18 3.38 -1.97
CA LEU A 103 7.80 3.32 -3.39
C LEU A 103 6.42 3.94 -3.64
N ILE A 104 5.44 3.59 -2.79
CA ILE A 104 4.06 4.07 -2.90
C ILE A 104 3.94 5.54 -2.47
N LEU A 105 4.54 5.90 -1.33
CA LEU A 105 4.48 7.27 -0.82
C LEU A 105 5.12 8.29 -1.76
N ASP A 106 6.16 7.90 -2.51
CA ASP A 106 6.81 8.77 -3.50
C ASP A 106 5.94 9.04 -4.74
N MET A 107 4.96 8.19 -5.02
CA MET A 107 4.00 8.36 -6.11
C MET A 107 2.77 9.16 -5.66
N GLN A 108 2.37 9.04 -4.39
CA GLN A 108 1.19 9.72 -3.86
C GLN A 108 1.34 11.26 -3.83
N GLY A 109 0.22 11.96 -4.02
CA GLY A 109 0.13 13.42 -3.99
C GLY A 109 0.58 14.12 -5.28
N GLN A 110 0.94 13.37 -6.32
CA GLN A 110 1.32 13.94 -7.62
C GLN A 110 0.10 14.35 -8.47
N SER A 111 -0.95 13.53 -8.48
CA SER A 111 -2.23 13.83 -9.13
C SER A 111 -3.33 12.91 -8.58
N GLU A 112 -4.59 13.33 -8.74
CA GLU A 112 -5.75 12.53 -8.32
C GLU A 112 -5.77 11.15 -9.01
N ILE A 113 -5.48 11.11 -10.31
CA ILE A 113 -5.41 9.86 -11.09
C ILE A 113 -4.29 8.94 -10.56
N MET A 114 -3.12 9.51 -10.23
CA MET A 114 -2.02 8.73 -9.66
C MET A 114 -2.39 8.17 -8.29
N ASP A 115 -3.06 8.97 -7.47
CA ASP A 115 -3.54 8.56 -6.16
C ASP A 115 -4.59 7.44 -6.25
N GLU A 116 -5.44 7.46 -7.29
CA GLU A 116 -6.38 6.38 -7.58
C GLU A 116 -5.69 5.08 -7.99
N TRP A 117 -4.65 5.16 -8.82
CA TRP A 117 -3.87 3.98 -9.19
C TRP A 117 -3.13 3.41 -7.98
N MET A 118 -2.54 4.25 -7.13
CA MET A 118 -1.87 3.80 -5.90
C MET A 118 -2.87 3.20 -4.91
N ASP A 119 -4.07 3.77 -4.77
CA ASP A 119 -5.16 3.20 -3.96
C ASP A 119 -5.56 1.79 -4.46
N ALA A 120 -5.66 1.61 -5.78
CA ALA A 120 -5.95 0.31 -6.38
C ALA A 120 -4.83 -0.73 -6.09
N ILE A 121 -3.55 -0.32 -6.19
CA ILE A 121 -2.40 -1.15 -5.83
C ILE A 121 -2.46 -1.57 -4.35
N ILE A 122 -2.68 -0.61 -3.45
CA ILE A 122 -2.78 -0.87 -2.01
C ILE A 122 -3.93 -1.85 -1.73
N CYS A 123 -5.12 -1.62 -2.28
CA CYS A 123 -6.27 -2.51 -2.12
C CYS A 123 -5.96 -3.94 -2.58
N ARG A 124 -5.33 -4.07 -3.75
CA ARG A 124 -5.07 -5.37 -4.37
C ARG A 124 -3.95 -6.15 -3.69
N TYR A 125 -2.79 -5.52 -3.51
CA TYR A 125 -1.57 -6.20 -3.08
C TYR A 125 -1.34 -6.14 -1.57
N PHE A 126 -1.68 -5.02 -0.91
CA PHE A 126 -1.41 -4.88 0.52
C PHE A 126 -2.53 -5.48 1.35
N TYR A 127 -3.79 -5.19 0.99
CA TYR A 127 -4.95 -5.74 1.70
C TYR A 127 -5.48 -7.06 1.14
N GLY A 128 -4.97 -7.51 -0.02
CA GLY A 128 -5.31 -8.79 -0.61
C GLY A 128 -6.74 -8.88 -1.18
N ASN A 129 -7.37 -7.74 -1.49
CA ASN A 129 -8.73 -7.73 -2.01
C ASN A 129 -8.81 -8.43 -3.37
N SER A 130 -9.83 -9.27 -3.55
CA SER A 130 -10.20 -9.79 -4.86
C SER A 130 -10.77 -8.69 -5.76
N TRP A 131 -10.74 -8.90 -7.08
CA TRP A 131 -11.33 -7.95 -8.05
C TRP A 131 -12.79 -7.61 -7.74
N SER A 132 -13.57 -8.59 -7.27
CA SER A 132 -14.97 -8.38 -6.89
C SER A 132 -15.12 -7.49 -5.66
N GLN A 133 -14.18 -7.56 -4.70
CA GLN A 133 -14.18 -6.71 -3.51
C GLN A 133 -13.70 -5.28 -3.79
N MET A 134 -13.05 -5.05 -4.93
CA MET A 134 -12.61 -3.71 -5.36
C MET A 134 -13.70 -2.95 -6.14
N VAL A 135 -14.83 -3.60 -6.45
CA VAL A 135 -15.96 -2.96 -7.11
C VAL A 135 -16.68 -2.05 -6.12
N THR A 136 -16.93 -0.81 -6.54
CA THR A 136 -17.74 0.17 -5.80
C THR A 136 -18.82 0.74 -6.71
N GLU A 137 -19.69 1.60 -6.19
CA GLU A 137 -20.70 2.29 -7.01
C GLU A 137 -20.07 3.11 -8.14
N GLU A 138 -18.86 3.64 -7.92
CA GLU A 138 -18.13 4.49 -8.86
C GLU A 138 -17.09 3.73 -9.68
N ARG A 139 -16.60 2.57 -9.19
CA ARG A 139 -15.53 1.78 -9.82
C ARG A 139 -16.02 0.39 -10.23
N SER A 140 -16.09 0.15 -11.53
CA SER A 140 -16.36 -1.18 -12.08
C SER A 140 -15.17 -2.14 -11.89
N LYS A 141 -15.41 -3.46 -12.02
CA LYS A 141 -14.34 -4.46 -11.99
C LYS A 141 -13.27 -4.19 -13.06
N HIS A 142 -13.69 -3.83 -14.27
CA HIS A 142 -12.77 -3.54 -15.37
C HIS A 142 -11.94 -2.28 -15.10
N ALA A 143 -12.56 -1.24 -14.53
CA ALA A 143 -11.85 -0.05 -14.09
C ALA A 143 -10.80 -0.40 -13.02
N ALA A 144 -11.16 -1.20 -12.01
CA ALA A 144 -10.21 -1.65 -10.98
C ALA A 144 -9.02 -2.43 -11.57
N GLU A 145 -9.25 -3.33 -12.52
CA GLU A 145 -8.18 -4.05 -13.22
C GLU A 145 -7.26 -3.09 -14.01
N GLN A 146 -7.85 -2.08 -14.65
CA GLN A 146 -7.11 -1.08 -15.41
C GLN A 146 -6.29 -0.16 -14.50
N ASP A 147 -6.86 0.29 -13.39
CA ASP A 147 -6.20 1.12 -12.38
C ASP A 147 -4.96 0.41 -11.81
N VAL A 148 -5.10 -0.89 -11.50
CA VAL A 148 -3.97 -1.72 -11.04
C VAL A 148 -2.88 -1.81 -12.12
N LYS A 149 -3.24 -2.08 -13.38
CA LYS A 149 -2.25 -2.15 -14.48
C LYS A 149 -1.52 -0.82 -14.67
N CYS A 150 -2.25 0.29 -14.66
CA CYS A 150 -1.66 1.63 -14.76
C CYS A 150 -0.76 1.94 -13.56
N GLY A 151 -1.15 1.56 -12.34
CA GLY A 151 -0.35 1.70 -11.13
C GLY A 151 0.97 0.94 -11.19
N LEU A 152 0.95 -0.33 -11.63
CA LEU A 152 2.15 -1.14 -11.83
C LEU A 152 3.07 -0.53 -12.87
N ALA A 153 2.51 -0.10 -14.01
CA ALA A 153 3.29 0.55 -15.07
C ALA A 153 3.93 1.86 -14.57
N ALA A 154 3.20 2.66 -13.80
CA ALA A 154 3.72 3.91 -13.22
C ALA A 154 4.88 3.64 -12.25
N LEU A 155 4.73 2.65 -11.36
CA LEU A 155 5.78 2.21 -10.44
C LEU A 155 7.01 1.71 -11.21
N HIS A 156 6.82 0.85 -12.22
CA HIS A 156 7.94 0.34 -13.02
C HIS A 156 8.65 1.47 -13.81
N CYS A 157 7.90 2.41 -14.37
CA CYS A 157 8.47 3.57 -15.06
C CYS A 157 9.34 4.43 -14.14
N ARG A 158 8.92 4.60 -12.87
CA ARG A 158 9.66 5.34 -11.85
C ARG A 158 10.87 4.56 -11.32
N TYR A 159 10.70 3.26 -11.09
CA TYR A 159 11.66 2.36 -10.46
C TYR A 159 12.11 1.26 -11.42
N LYS A 160 12.73 1.67 -12.53
CA LYS A 160 13.19 0.77 -13.62
C LYS A 160 14.20 -0.29 -13.20
N PHE A 161 14.80 -0.15 -12.03
CA PHE A 161 15.74 -1.12 -11.47
C PHE A 161 15.04 -2.34 -10.85
N ILE A 162 13.73 -2.28 -10.62
CA ILE A 162 12.93 -3.41 -10.16
C ILE A 162 12.41 -4.17 -11.37
N GLU A 163 12.62 -5.49 -11.39
CA GLU A 163 12.14 -6.36 -12.46
C GLU A 163 10.61 -6.32 -12.54
N TYR A 164 10.06 -6.11 -13.74
CA TYR A 164 8.62 -6.19 -14.03
C TYR A 164 8.39 -7.33 -15.03
N LYS A 165 7.54 -8.28 -14.66
CA LYS A 165 7.28 -9.52 -15.41
C LYS A 165 5.89 -9.52 -16.01
#